data_AF-A0A954I3M1-F1
#
_entry.id   AF-A0A954I3M1-F1
#
_cell.length_a   1.000
_cell.length_b   1.000
_cell.length_c   1.000
_cell.angle_alpha   90.00
_cell.angle_beta   90.00
_cell.angle_gamma   90.00
#
_symmetry.space_group_name_H-M   'P 1'
#
loop_
_entity.id
_entity.type
_entity.pdbx_description
1 polymer ?
#
loop_
_entity_poly.entity_id
_entity_poly.type
_entity_poly.pdbx_seq_one_letter_code
_entity_poly.pdbx_strand_id
1 'polypeptide(L)'
;MLLNTWLAAAKRHLKVASDRSRRGGKSGFRRIESVEHLESRALLTALVINPDNQSLYTNAVGGVEIDNADMAGKDSLVIEGISIAATSGDALSIDLSGMTLNSLAIESVTITQYSTVGIDVNLSALTGTIDTVAIEDVRVTGTGLGLELTFTNTDAYALTIDDSVFPGVRVDAVTGSDIAYGTITQNTLSAAAGFEGLYLNVNASTADNFHVVDNIAVNSPNRDFIRIDAADSPLDGLVIENNQIGVDIQGAGLTFRAEGDTFVGTSAIQPFKLTNRSTQNEQINTFVLDLRSIGLEFDADLVTGKPFTALNNTGTSTGLSSAVLSNADQTLTLSFTDFNPGETLQFVIDIDRAVDVPASIFGNNLIGADVSATFTNNRAVAGEMIGDPDAVTASEFAVGPGVAGATQGINLHLTNSPLTNLAITGNTVTSTPGNGILFDANAHSDVTGVVTGNDVRSAGRDGLKF
;
A
#
# COMPACT_ATOMS: atom_id res chain seq x y z
N MET A 1 -19.51 25.16 13.54
CA MET A 1 -18.37 24.23 13.46
C MET A 1 -17.44 24.54 12.29
N LEU A 2 -17.92 25.18 11.21
CA LEU A 2 -17.15 25.73 10.07
C LEU A 2 -15.78 26.42 10.35
N LEU A 3 -15.58 27.02 11.53
CA LEU A 3 -14.35 27.74 11.89
C LEU A 3 -13.25 26.84 12.46
N ASN A 4 -13.57 25.60 12.85
CA ASN A 4 -12.62 24.69 13.48
C ASN A 4 -11.82 23.87 12.46
N THR A 5 -12.40 23.54 11.30
CA THR A 5 -11.82 22.70 10.24
C THR A 5 -10.80 23.45 9.40
N TRP A 6 -11.19 24.63 8.88
CA TRP A 6 -10.26 25.55 8.24
C TRP A 6 -9.08 25.96 9.13
N LEU A 7 -9.37 26.18 10.41
CA LEU A 7 -8.36 26.56 11.38
C LEU A 7 -7.52 25.36 11.84
N ALA A 8 -8.02 24.11 11.75
CA ALA A 8 -7.25 22.91 12.05
C ALA A 8 -6.27 22.57 10.92
N ALA A 9 -6.71 22.61 9.65
CA ALA A 9 -5.84 22.51 8.48
C ALA A 9 -4.78 23.63 8.50
N ALA A 10 -5.18 24.90 8.60
CA ALA A 10 -4.25 26.04 8.69
C ALA A 10 -3.33 26.02 9.94
N LYS A 11 -3.79 25.53 11.11
CA LYS A 11 -2.96 25.42 12.33
C LYS A 11 -1.94 24.28 12.26
N ARG A 12 -2.22 23.19 11.54
CA ARG A 12 -1.23 22.13 11.31
C ARG A 12 -0.06 22.66 10.47
N HIS A 13 -0.31 23.51 9.49
CA HIS A 13 0.74 24.18 8.70
C HIS A 13 1.59 25.18 9.51
N LEU A 14 1.03 25.86 10.51
CA LEU A 14 1.79 26.75 11.41
C LEU A 14 2.76 26.01 12.34
N LYS A 15 2.51 24.73 12.66
CA LYS A 15 3.42 23.95 13.53
C LYS A 15 4.71 23.54 12.82
N VAL A 16 4.63 23.15 11.55
CA VAL A 16 5.79 22.75 10.73
C VAL A 16 6.73 23.94 10.46
N ALA A 17 6.18 25.16 10.26
CA ALA A 17 6.99 26.38 10.16
C ALA A 17 7.61 26.82 11.52
N SER A 18 6.95 26.49 12.64
CA SER A 18 7.41 26.91 13.97
C SER A 18 8.57 26.06 14.52
N ASP A 19 8.66 24.78 14.15
CA ASP A 19 9.76 23.90 14.59
C ASP A 19 11.08 24.18 13.86
N ARG A 20 11.05 24.84 12.70
CA ARG A 20 12.26 25.35 12.01
C ARG A 20 12.74 26.72 12.51
N SER A 21 11.94 27.48 13.28
CA SER A 21 12.29 28.86 13.69
C SER A 21 12.82 29.01 15.12
N ARG A 22 12.84 27.95 15.94
CA ARG A 22 13.43 27.99 17.29
C ARG A 22 14.93 27.73 17.28
N ARG A 23 15.69 28.52 16.51
CA ARG A 23 17.12 28.73 16.77
C ARG A 23 17.57 30.12 16.33
N GLY A 24 17.52 31.05 17.30
CA GLY A 24 18.45 32.18 17.40
C GLY A 24 17.89 33.56 17.04
N GLY A 25 17.86 34.46 18.03
CA GLY A 25 17.94 35.91 17.79
C GLY A 25 16.98 36.78 18.60
N LYS A 26 17.42 37.28 19.76
CA LYS A 26 16.81 38.40 20.49
C LYS A 26 17.02 39.72 19.72
N SER A 27 15.94 40.42 19.34
CA SER A 27 15.78 41.89 19.38
C SER A 27 14.32 42.16 18.99
N GLY A 28 13.49 42.93 19.69
CA GLY A 28 13.62 44.34 20.04
C GLY A 28 12.28 44.98 19.65
N PHE A 29 11.46 45.33 20.64
CA PHE A 29 10.09 45.86 20.48
C PHE A 29 10.03 47.09 19.58
N ARG A 30 9.15 47.08 18.57
CA ARG A 30 8.48 48.27 18.03
C ARG A 30 7.00 47.98 17.83
N ARG A 31 6.19 48.61 18.67
CA ARG A 31 4.73 48.66 18.61
C ARG A 31 4.35 49.53 17.40
N ILE A 32 3.92 48.89 16.32
CA ILE A 32 3.21 49.58 15.24
C ILE A 32 1.73 49.32 15.52
N GLU A 33 1.02 50.35 15.99
CA GLU A 33 -0.44 50.36 15.96
C GLU A 33 -0.85 50.49 14.48
N SER A 34 -0.89 49.37 13.77
CA SER A 34 -1.59 49.30 12.49
C SER A 34 -3.06 49.16 12.80
N VAL A 35 -3.81 50.23 12.55
CA VAL A 35 -5.25 50.19 12.36
C VAL A 35 -5.52 49.11 11.32
N GLU A 36 -6.08 47.98 11.72
CA GLU A 36 -6.57 46.96 10.79
C GLU A 36 -7.61 47.64 9.90
N HIS A 37 -7.20 47.92 8.67
CA HIS A 37 -8.12 48.25 7.60
C HIS A 37 -8.95 46.98 7.39
N LEU A 38 -10.20 47.01 7.85
CA LEU A 38 -11.24 46.08 7.44
C LEU A 38 -11.54 46.36 5.96
N GLU A 39 -10.59 46.04 5.10
CA GLU A 39 -10.85 45.92 3.67
C GLU A 39 -11.80 44.74 3.53
N SER A 40 -13.07 45.08 3.28
CA SER A 40 -14.02 44.31 2.49
C SER A 40 -13.62 42.84 2.34
N ARG A 41 -13.87 42.02 3.38
CA ARG A 41 -13.94 40.57 3.20
C ARG A 41 -15.03 40.37 2.15
N ALA A 42 -14.64 40.14 0.90
CA ALA A 42 -15.55 39.57 -0.08
C ALA A 42 -16.19 38.38 0.64
N LEU A 43 -17.52 38.41 0.78
CA LEU A 43 -18.27 37.35 1.42
C LEU A 43 -17.80 36.05 0.76
N LEU A 44 -17.14 35.14 1.50
CA LEU A 44 -16.85 33.80 1.00
C LEU A 44 -18.18 33.25 0.51
N THR A 45 -18.30 33.05 -0.80
CA THR A 45 -19.51 32.50 -1.38
C THR A 45 -19.32 30.99 -1.42
N ALA A 46 -19.48 30.36 -0.27
CA ALA A 46 -19.41 28.91 -0.19
C ALA A 46 -20.71 28.25 -0.69
N LEU A 47 -20.56 27.12 -1.38
CA LEU A 47 -21.57 26.07 -1.46
C LEU A 47 -21.25 25.06 -0.35
N VAL A 48 -22.25 24.79 0.49
CA VAL A 48 -22.14 23.78 1.56
C VAL A 48 -23.20 22.72 1.31
N ILE A 49 -22.78 21.47 1.12
CA ILE A 49 -23.64 20.29 0.97
C ILE A 49 -23.55 19.48 2.26
N ASN A 50 -24.70 19.23 2.87
CA ASN A 50 -24.83 18.53 4.13
C ASN A 50 -26.14 17.70 4.15
N PRO A 51 -26.48 16.97 5.24
CA PRO A 51 -27.67 16.14 5.27
C PRO A 51 -28.99 16.86 4.99
N ASP A 52 -29.06 18.17 5.24
CA ASP A 52 -30.29 18.95 5.06
C ASP A 52 -30.56 19.28 3.58
N ASN A 53 -29.53 19.28 2.73
CA ASN A 53 -29.65 19.71 1.33
C ASN A 53 -29.03 18.73 0.30
N GLN A 54 -28.40 17.63 0.71
CA GLN A 54 -27.81 16.62 -0.16
C GLN A 54 -28.77 16.16 -1.28
N SER A 55 -30.07 16.04 -0.99
CA SER A 55 -31.06 15.58 -1.97
C SER A 55 -31.19 16.49 -3.20
N LEU A 56 -30.75 17.76 -3.11
CA LEU A 56 -30.74 18.68 -4.24
C LEU A 56 -29.65 18.35 -5.27
N TYR A 57 -28.61 17.65 -4.84
CA TYR A 57 -27.43 17.29 -5.64
C TYR A 57 -27.37 15.79 -5.93
N THR A 58 -28.37 15.04 -5.49
CA THR A 58 -28.41 13.58 -5.67
C THR A 58 -28.98 13.23 -7.04
N ASN A 59 -28.23 12.48 -7.84
CA ASN A 59 -28.63 12.01 -9.16
C ASN A 59 -29.63 10.83 -9.06
N ALA A 60 -30.10 10.34 -10.21
CA ALA A 60 -31.10 9.27 -10.28
C ALA A 60 -30.61 7.91 -9.73
N VAL A 61 -29.30 7.72 -9.62
CA VAL A 61 -28.68 6.48 -9.14
C VAL A 61 -28.23 6.58 -7.69
N GLY A 62 -28.50 7.69 -7.01
CA GLY A 62 -28.19 7.91 -5.60
C GLY A 62 -26.78 8.45 -5.32
N GLY A 63 -26.01 8.79 -6.37
CA GLY A 63 -24.75 9.52 -6.25
C GLY A 63 -24.97 11.02 -6.12
N VAL A 64 -23.96 11.75 -5.66
CA VAL A 64 -23.95 13.21 -5.55
C VAL A 64 -23.09 13.78 -6.66
N GLU A 65 -23.62 14.70 -7.45
CA GLU A 65 -22.93 15.34 -8.57
C GLU A 65 -22.88 16.85 -8.35
N ILE A 66 -21.71 17.46 -8.57
CA ILE A 66 -21.50 18.91 -8.49
C ILE A 66 -20.78 19.36 -9.75
N ASP A 67 -21.34 20.37 -10.42
CA ASP A 67 -20.74 20.96 -11.61
C ASP A 67 -20.57 22.50 -11.50
N ASN A 68 -20.12 23.10 -12.60
CA ASN A 68 -19.98 24.56 -12.73
C ASN A 68 -21.28 25.34 -12.46
N ALA A 69 -22.45 24.79 -12.78
CA ALA A 69 -23.73 25.45 -12.60
C ALA A 69 -24.10 25.51 -11.11
N ASP A 70 -23.83 24.45 -10.36
CA ASP A 70 -24.00 24.43 -8.90
C ASP A 70 -23.07 25.44 -8.19
N MET A 71 -21.85 25.60 -8.72
CA MET A 71 -20.84 26.51 -8.22
C MET A 71 -20.96 27.95 -8.76
N ALA A 72 -22.06 28.30 -9.45
CA ALA A 72 -22.24 29.62 -10.04
C ALA A 72 -22.21 30.75 -8.98
N GLY A 73 -21.21 31.63 -9.08
CA GLY A 73 -20.99 32.73 -8.12
C GLY A 73 -20.47 32.26 -6.76
N LYS A 74 -20.04 31.00 -6.65
CA LYS A 74 -19.41 30.39 -5.49
C LYS A 74 -17.91 30.26 -5.74
N ASP A 75 -17.12 30.40 -4.68
CA ASP A 75 -15.66 30.29 -4.74
C ASP A 75 -15.12 29.20 -3.80
N SER A 76 -15.99 28.52 -3.06
CA SER A 76 -15.60 27.50 -2.08
C SER A 76 -16.65 26.39 -2.05
N LEU A 77 -16.21 25.13 -2.00
CA LEU A 77 -17.09 23.96 -1.88
C LEU A 77 -16.78 23.20 -0.60
N VAL A 78 -17.82 22.92 0.19
CA VAL A 78 -17.76 22.08 1.39
C VAL A 78 -18.82 20.99 1.29
N ILE A 79 -18.43 19.74 1.46
CA ILE A 79 -19.33 18.60 1.55
C ILE A 79 -19.08 17.93 2.90
N GLU A 80 -20.08 17.95 3.79
CA GLU A 80 -19.90 17.49 5.17
C GLU A 80 -21.01 16.56 5.66
N GLY A 81 -20.63 15.51 6.39
CA GLY A 81 -21.55 14.73 7.23
C GLY A 81 -22.62 13.93 6.48
N ILE A 82 -22.44 13.69 5.18
CA ILE A 82 -23.40 12.97 4.34
C ILE A 82 -23.05 11.50 4.19
N SER A 83 -24.06 10.69 3.86
CA SER A 83 -23.90 9.29 3.48
C SER A 83 -24.39 9.08 2.05
N ILE A 84 -23.62 8.35 1.26
CA ILE A 84 -23.91 8.09 -0.15
C ILE A 84 -23.91 6.59 -0.42
N ALA A 85 -24.88 6.15 -1.22
CA ALA A 85 -25.00 4.78 -1.70
C ALA A 85 -25.50 4.81 -3.15
N ALA A 86 -24.56 5.00 -4.09
CA ALA A 86 -24.87 5.02 -5.51
C ALA A 86 -25.02 3.58 -6.03
N THR A 87 -26.14 3.27 -6.69
CA THR A 87 -26.39 1.93 -7.24
C THR A 87 -25.55 1.64 -8.49
N SER A 88 -25.00 2.67 -9.13
CA SER A 88 -24.10 2.60 -10.28
C SER A 88 -23.36 3.93 -10.45
N GLY A 89 -22.22 3.90 -11.14
CA GLY A 89 -21.38 5.07 -11.36
C GLY A 89 -20.58 5.46 -10.12
N ASP A 90 -20.15 6.72 -10.09
CA ASP A 90 -19.42 7.30 -8.97
C ASP A 90 -20.39 7.66 -7.85
N ALA A 91 -19.93 7.57 -6.60
CA ALA A 91 -20.77 7.99 -5.48
C ALA A 91 -20.74 9.51 -5.28
N LEU A 92 -19.57 10.13 -5.34
CA LEU A 92 -19.43 11.58 -5.34
C LEU A 92 -18.61 12.01 -6.55
N SER A 93 -19.16 12.86 -7.40
CA SER A 93 -18.48 13.44 -8.56
C SER A 93 -18.48 14.96 -8.46
N ILE A 94 -17.29 15.56 -8.60
CA ILE A 94 -17.08 17.01 -8.64
C ILE A 94 -16.33 17.32 -9.93
N ASP A 95 -17.02 17.93 -10.91
CA ASP A 95 -16.45 18.29 -12.20
C ASP A 95 -16.47 19.81 -12.38
N LEU A 96 -15.35 20.46 -12.09
CA LEU A 96 -15.22 21.91 -12.14
C LEU A 96 -14.19 22.35 -13.19
N SER A 97 -14.57 23.31 -14.02
CA SER A 97 -13.68 23.82 -15.07
C SER A 97 -13.76 25.31 -15.33
N GLY A 98 -12.62 25.95 -15.63
CA GLY A 98 -12.60 27.34 -16.13
C GLY A 98 -13.14 28.39 -15.16
N MET A 99 -13.27 28.07 -13.87
CA MET A 99 -13.85 28.95 -12.85
C MET A 99 -12.88 29.19 -11.69
N THR A 100 -13.21 30.15 -10.83
CA THR A 100 -12.47 30.39 -9.59
C THR A 100 -12.95 29.43 -8.51
N LEU A 101 -12.02 28.67 -7.93
CA LEU A 101 -12.22 27.90 -6.72
C LEU A 101 -11.07 28.22 -5.78
N ASN A 102 -11.36 28.85 -4.65
CA ASN A 102 -10.38 29.12 -3.62
C ASN A 102 -10.19 27.90 -2.73
N SER A 103 -11.23 27.06 -2.57
CA SER A 103 -11.13 25.88 -1.70
C SER A 103 -12.14 24.78 -1.94
N LEU A 104 -11.73 23.57 -1.60
CA LEU A 104 -12.53 22.36 -1.58
C LEU A 104 -12.31 21.62 -0.25
N ALA A 105 -13.41 21.26 0.43
CA ALA A 105 -13.39 20.43 1.62
C ALA A 105 -14.42 19.29 1.51
N ILE A 106 -13.98 18.05 1.79
CA ILE A 106 -14.84 16.87 1.93
C ILE A 106 -14.58 16.28 3.32
N GLU A 107 -15.60 16.28 4.17
CA GLU A 107 -15.44 15.95 5.58
C GLU A 107 -16.52 14.99 6.07
N SER A 108 -16.16 13.99 6.88
CA SER A 108 -17.15 13.12 7.54
C SER A 108 -18.13 12.46 6.55
N VAL A 109 -17.67 12.16 5.33
CA VAL A 109 -18.47 11.54 4.28
C VAL A 109 -18.34 10.03 4.35
N THR A 110 -19.47 9.32 4.33
CA THR A 110 -19.49 7.85 4.27
C THR A 110 -20.06 7.38 2.94
N ILE A 111 -19.32 6.54 2.22
CA ILE A 111 -19.72 5.94 0.95
C ILE A 111 -19.74 4.42 1.10
N THR A 112 -20.91 3.83 0.87
CA THR A 112 -21.13 2.38 1.07
C THR A 112 -21.34 1.59 -0.21
N GLN A 113 -21.69 2.28 -1.31
CA GLN A 113 -21.92 1.65 -2.62
C GLN A 113 -21.55 2.64 -3.74
N TYR A 114 -20.85 2.12 -4.74
CA TYR A 114 -20.48 2.74 -6.01
C TYR A 114 -19.98 1.61 -6.94
N SER A 115 -19.88 1.86 -8.25
CA SER A 115 -19.39 0.86 -9.20
C SER A 115 -18.15 1.27 -10.00
N THR A 116 -17.78 2.55 -9.99
CA THR A 116 -16.60 3.09 -10.66
C THR A 116 -15.62 3.66 -9.62
N VAL A 117 -15.81 4.89 -9.16
CA VAL A 117 -14.99 5.55 -8.14
C VAL A 117 -15.86 5.97 -6.95
N GLY A 118 -15.32 5.87 -5.74
CA GLY A 118 -16.03 6.37 -4.55
C GLY A 118 -16.21 7.88 -4.61
N ILE A 119 -15.09 8.58 -4.73
CA ILE A 119 -15.02 10.04 -4.89
C ILE A 119 -14.16 10.35 -6.12
N ASP A 120 -14.77 10.96 -7.13
CA ASP A 120 -14.08 11.49 -8.30
C ASP A 120 -14.11 13.03 -8.27
N VAL A 121 -12.94 13.65 -8.33
CA VAL A 121 -12.79 15.11 -8.32
C VAL A 121 -11.92 15.52 -9.49
N ASN A 122 -12.53 16.16 -10.49
CA ASN A 122 -11.86 16.68 -11.67
C ASN A 122 -11.86 18.21 -11.66
N LEU A 123 -10.67 18.79 -11.51
CA LEU A 123 -10.43 20.23 -11.46
C LEU A 123 -9.58 20.64 -12.67
N SER A 124 -10.20 21.32 -13.62
CA SER A 124 -9.59 21.56 -14.94
C SER A 124 -9.57 23.03 -15.33
N ALA A 125 -8.37 23.55 -15.63
CA ALA A 125 -8.14 24.93 -16.03
C ALA A 125 -8.84 25.94 -15.11
N LEU A 126 -8.82 25.72 -13.79
CA LEU A 126 -9.38 26.68 -12.86
C LEU A 126 -8.57 27.98 -12.90
N THR A 127 -9.26 29.10 -12.67
CA THR A 127 -8.61 30.41 -12.68
C THR A 127 -8.01 30.69 -11.32
N GLY A 128 -6.68 30.88 -11.28
CA GLY A 128 -5.94 31.09 -10.04
C GLY A 128 -5.50 29.78 -9.38
N THR A 129 -4.94 29.90 -8.19
CA THR A 129 -4.50 28.77 -7.36
C THR A 129 -5.58 28.45 -6.34
N ILE A 130 -5.90 27.18 -6.17
CA ILE A 130 -6.75 26.72 -5.06
C ILE A 130 -5.90 26.79 -3.78
N ASP A 131 -6.33 27.55 -2.78
CA ASP A 131 -5.58 27.68 -1.52
C ASP A 131 -5.51 26.34 -0.79
N THR A 132 -6.62 25.61 -0.73
CA THR A 132 -6.71 24.34 0.02
C THR A 132 -7.67 23.34 -0.62
N VAL A 133 -7.20 22.10 -0.76
CA VAL A 133 -8.04 20.90 -0.96
C VAL A 133 -7.86 20.00 0.26
N ALA A 134 -8.94 19.77 1.01
CA ALA A 134 -8.93 18.98 2.23
C ALA A 134 -9.96 17.84 2.16
N ILE A 135 -9.51 16.62 2.43
CA ILE A 135 -10.34 15.42 2.49
C ILE A 135 -10.05 14.74 3.83
N GLU A 136 -10.98 14.81 4.77
CA GLU A 136 -10.77 14.40 6.16
C GLU A 136 -11.96 13.56 6.69
N ASP A 137 -11.70 12.59 7.56
CA ASP A 137 -12.73 11.74 8.18
C ASP A 137 -13.65 11.04 7.16
N VAL A 138 -13.13 10.71 5.98
CA VAL A 138 -13.90 10.07 4.91
C VAL A 138 -13.79 8.56 5.01
N ARG A 139 -14.92 7.87 4.88
CA ARG A 139 -14.96 6.41 4.82
C ARG A 139 -15.61 5.95 3.53
N VAL A 140 -14.82 5.38 2.63
CA VAL A 140 -15.28 4.70 1.43
C VAL A 140 -15.09 3.19 1.60
N THR A 141 -16.14 2.43 1.33
CA THR A 141 -16.07 0.95 1.30
C THR A 141 -16.63 0.44 -0.02
N GLY A 142 -15.88 -0.42 -0.71
CA GLY A 142 -16.27 -0.96 -2.01
C GLY A 142 -15.12 -1.69 -2.69
N THR A 143 -15.33 -2.09 -3.95
CA THR A 143 -14.36 -2.85 -4.75
C THR A 143 -13.73 -2.05 -5.90
N GLY A 144 -14.14 -0.80 -6.12
CA GLY A 144 -13.50 0.12 -7.07
C GLY A 144 -12.50 1.05 -6.38
N LEU A 145 -11.90 1.96 -7.14
CA LEU A 145 -11.02 3.00 -6.60
C LEU A 145 -11.77 3.88 -5.59
N GLY A 146 -11.14 4.19 -4.46
CA GLY A 146 -11.76 4.95 -3.38
C GLY A 146 -11.86 6.44 -3.67
N LEU A 147 -10.73 7.03 -4.06
CA LEU A 147 -10.59 8.45 -4.35
C LEU A 147 -9.73 8.62 -5.59
N GLU A 148 -10.24 9.38 -6.55
CA GLU A 148 -9.50 9.92 -7.69
C GLU A 148 -9.58 11.45 -7.64
N LEU A 149 -8.41 12.10 -7.64
CA LEU A 149 -8.30 13.55 -7.60
C LEU A 149 -7.39 14.01 -8.76
N THR A 150 -8.00 14.70 -9.72
CA THR A 150 -7.34 15.11 -10.96
C THR A 150 -7.23 16.63 -11.03
N PHE A 151 -6.00 17.14 -11.07
CA PHE A 151 -5.68 18.52 -11.39
C PHE A 151 -5.14 18.61 -12.81
N THR A 152 -5.91 19.22 -13.73
CA THR A 152 -5.45 19.49 -15.09
C THR A 152 -5.26 20.99 -15.31
N ASN A 153 -4.03 21.43 -15.56
CA ASN A 153 -3.69 22.86 -15.68
C ASN A 153 -4.32 23.69 -14.54
N THR A 154 -4.21 23.17 -13.32
CA THR A 154 -4.82 23.74 -12.12
C THR A 154 -3.84 23.62 -10.96
N ASP A 155 -3.57 24.74 -10.29
CA ASP A 155 -2.64 24.77 -9.17
C ASP A 155 -3.39 24.58 -7.84
N ALA A 156 -2.81 23.80 -6.94
CA ALA A 156 -3.23 23.66 -5.56
C ALA A 156 -2.06 24.03 -4.64
N TYR A 157 -2.27 25.04 -3.80
CA TYR A 157 -1.26 25.42 -2.81
C TYR A 157 -1.10 24.35 -1.74
N ALA A 158 -2.21 23.82 -1.22
CA ALA A 158 -2.20 22.74 -0.24
C ALA A 158 -3.22 21.64 -0.58
N LEU A 159 -2.77 20.39 -0.54
CA LEU A 159 -3.59 19.19 -0.59
C LEU A 159 -3.41 18.39 0.69
N THR A 160 -4.49 18.04 1.37
CA THR A 160 -4.47 17.15 2.54
C THR A 160 -5.52 16.06 2.40
N ILE A 161 -5.09 14.80 2.58
CA ILE A 161 -5.95 13.62 2.71
C ILE A 161 -5.59 12.97 4.05
N ASP A 162 -6.48 13.06 5.03
CA ASP A 162 -6.21 12.72 6.43
C ASP A 162 -7.30 11.87 7.07
N ASP A 163 -6.90 11.04 8.04
CA ASP A 163 -7.77 10.23 8.92
C ASP A 163 -8.93 9.52 8.18
N SER A 164 -8.62 8.99 6.99
CA SER A 164 -9.63 8.45 6.09
C SER A 164 -9.39 6.97 5.75
N VAL A 165 -10.45 6.32 5.29
CA VAL A 165 -10.44 4.93 4.84
C VAL A 165 -10.85 4.89 3.38
N PHE A 166 -9.94 4.46 2.51
CA PHE A 166 -10.17 4.39 1.07
C PHE A 166 -9.74 3.04 0.49
N PRO A 167 -10.50 2.47 -0.45
CA PRO A 167 -10.03 1.39 -1.31
C PRO A 167 -9.15 1.95 -2.44
N GLY A 168 -7.96 2.41 -2.07
CA GLY A 168 -7.01 3.05 -2.97
C GLY A 168 -7.24 4.56 -3.12
N VAL A 169 -6.15 5.30 -3.27
CA VAL A 169 -6.13 6.75 -3.52
C VAL A 169 -5.27 7.02 -4.74
N ARG A 170 -5.80 7.85 -5.64
CA ARG A 170 -5.10 8.34 -6.82
C ARG A 170 -5.12 9.87 -6.85
N VAL A 171 -3.96 10.46 -7.06
CA VAL A 171 -3.79 11.90 -7.27
C VAL A 171 -3.03 12.11 -8.57
N ASP A 172 -3.62 12.86 -9.50
CA ASP A 172 -3.02 13.23 -10.77
C ASP A 172 -2.79 14.75 -10.81
N ALA A 173 -1.53 15.17 -11.00
CA ALA A 173 -1.16 16.53 -11.38
C ALA A 173 -0.64 16.49 -12.82
N VAL A 174 -1.43 17.01 -13.76
CA VAL A 174 -1.15 16.87 -15.20
C VAL A 174 -1.29 18.19 -15.96
N THR A 175 -0.55 18.32 -17.06
CA THR A 175 -0.67 19.45 -18.00
C THR A 175 -0.38 20.80 -17.34
N GLY A 176 0.76 20.92 -16.66
CA GLY A 176 1.22 22.18 -16.05
C GLY A 176 0.55 22.52 -14.72
N SER A 177 -0.08 21.55 -14.06
CA SER A 177 -0.58 21.71 -12.69
C SER A 177 0.58 21.76 -11.69
N ASP A 178 0.40 22.50 -10.60
CA ASP A 178 1.32 22.50 -9.47
C ASP A 178 0.62 22.11 -8.16
N ILE A 179 1.16 21.11 -7.45
CA ILE A 179 0.81 20.84 -6.04
C ILE A 179 1.99 21.30 -5.17
N ALA A 180 1.87 22.47 -4.56
CA ALA A 180 3.00 23.07 -3.83
C ALA A 180 3.30 22.37 -2.48
N TYR A 181 2.26 21.82 -1.84
CA TYR A 181 2.35 21.07 -0.58
C TYR A 181 1.25 20.00 -0.53
N GLY A 182 1.61 18.75 -0.82
CA GLY A 182 0.71 17.60 -0.66
C GLY A 182 0.97 16.86 0.65
N THR A 183 -0.07 16.39 1.34
CA THR A 183 0.08 15.49 2.50
C THR A 183 -1.01 14.43 2.51
N ILE A 184 -0.61 13.16 2.51
CA ILE A 184 -1.49 12.00 2.69
C ILE A 184 -1.07 11.32 3.98
N THR A 185 -1.89 11.38 5.03
CA THR A 185 -1.51 10.94 6.37
C THR A 185 -2.60 10.27 7.19
N GLN A 186 -2.22 9.39 8.11
CA GLN A 186 -3.13 8.68 9.03
C GLN A 186 -4.25 7.89 8.34
N ASN A 187 -4.08 7.55 7.06
CA ASN A 187 -5.12 6.83 6.32
C ASN A 187 -4.96 5.31 6.44
N THR A 188 -6.08 4.61 6.21
CA THR A 188 -6.10 3.18 5.91
C THR A 188 -6.47 3.00 4.44
N LEU A 189 -5.48 2.63 3.62
CA LEU A 189 -5.62 2.42 2.19
C LEU A 189 -5.64 0.91 1.91
N SER A 190 -6.81 0.37 1.60
CA SER A 190 -6.99 -1.06 1.30
C SER A 190 -7.54 -1.23 -0.09
N ALA A 191 -6.67 -1.05 -1.09
CA ALA A 191 -7.07 -1.09 -2.49
C ALA A 191 -7.65 -2.45 -2.88
N ALA A 192 -8.59 -2.42 -3.82
CA ALA A 192 -9.05 -3.61 -4.51
C ALA A 192 -8.00 -4.07 -5.53
N ALA A 193 -8.16 -5.28 -6.05
CA ALA A 193 -7.24 -5.83 -7.03
C ALA A 193 -7.18 -4.94 -8.29
N GLY A 194 -5.98 -4.70 -8.79
CA GLY A 194 -5.76 -3.88 -9.98
C GLY A 194 -5.55 -2.39 -9.72
N PHE A 195 -5.58 -1.94 -8.46
CA PHE A 195 -5.28 -0.56 -8.06
C PHE A 195 -4.16 -0.51 -7.04
N GLU A 196 -3.32 0.51 -7.13
CA GLU A 196 -2.35 0.87 -6.09
C GLU A 196 -3.06 1.22 -4.78
N GLY A 197 -2.34 1.06 -3.65
CA GLY A 197 -2.80 1.58 -2.37
C GLY A 197 -2.82 3.11 -2.40
N LEU A 198 -1.73 3.68 -2.88
CA LEU A 198 -1.56 5.09 -3.16
C LEU A 198 -0.84 5.27 -4.50
N TYR A 199 -1.43 6.04 -5.40
CA TYR A 199 -0.83 6.44 -6.66
C TYR A 199 -0.75 7.97 -6.76
N LEU A 200 0.46 8.49 -6.92
CA LEU A 200 0.70 9.88 -7.32
C LEU A 200 1.27 9.89 -8.73
N ASN A 201 0.58 10.55 -9.66
CA ASN A 201 1.04 10.76 -11.02
C ASN A 201 1.30 12.26 -11.26
N VAL A 202 2.54 12.59 -11.63
CA VAL A 202 2.96 13.94 -11.95
C VAL A 202 3.50 13.94 -13.38
N ASN A 203 2.77 14.57 -14.30
CA ASN A 203 3.13 14.55 -15.72
C ASN A 203 3.11 15.94 -16.34
N ALA A 204 4.26 16.36 -16.87
CA ALA A 204 4.53 17.72 -17.30
C ALA A 204 4.01 18.76 -16.29
N SER A 205 4.25 18.52 -15.01
CA SER A 205 3.64 19.20 -13.84
C SER A 205 4.62 19.18 -12.65
N THR A 206 4.22 19.72 -11.51
CA THR A 206 5.03 19.70 -10.28
C THR A 206 4.22 19.24 -9.07
N ALA A 207 4.90 18.59 -8.12
CA ALA A 207 4.35 18.19 -6.84
C ALA A 207 5.44 18.27 -5.75
N ASP A 208 5.88 19.49 -5.49
CA ASP A 208 6.96 19.74 -4.52
C ASP A 208 6.44 19.55 -3.09
N ASN A 209 7.34 19.16 -2.18
CA ASN A 209 7.03 18.91 -0.78
C ASN A 209 5.84 17.97 -0.57
N PHE A 210 5.66 16.99 -1.46
CA PHE A 210 4.60 16.00 -1.33
C PHE A 210 4.98 14.95 -0.29
N HIS A 211 4.12 14.77 0.70
CA HIS A 211 4.39 13.94 1.87
C HIS A 211 3.36 12.79 1.96
N VAL A 212 3.85 11.56 2.06
CA VAL A 212 3.06 10.37 2.38
C VAL A 212 3.55 9.86 3.73
N VAL A 213 2.83 10.18 4.80
CA VAL A 213 3.37 10.05 6.17
C VAL A 213 2.39 9.42 7.15
N ASP A 214 2.88 8.58 8.05
CA ASP A 214 2.09 8.00 9.15
C ASP A 214 0.79 7.30 8.70
N ASN A 215 0.74 6.76 7.47
CA ASN A 215 -0.43 5.99 7.03
C ASN A 215 -0.47 4.64 7.75
N ILE A 216 -1.61 4.35 8.36
CA ILE A 216 -1.83 3.22 9.27
C ILE A 216 -1.75 1.88 8.55
N ALA A 217 -2.16 1.86 7.28
CA ALA A 217 -1.98 0.72 6.40
C ALA A 217 -2.06 1.17 4.94
N VAL A 218 -1.17 0.67 4.09
CA VAL A 218 -1.22 0.81 2.64
C VAL A 218 -1.12 -0.56 2.01
N ASN A 219 -2.22 -1.03 1.41
CA ASN A 219 -2.38 -2.38 0.88
C ASN A 219 -2.86 -2.33 -0.58
N SER A 220 -2.23 -3.14 -1.42
CA SER A 220 -2.61 -3.32 -2.82
C SER A 220 -2.41 -4.76 -3.27
N PRO A 221 -3.49 -5.46 -3.69
CA PRO A 221 -3.36 -6.73 -4.37
C PRO A 221 -2.89 -6.46 -5.80
N ASN A 222 -1.75 -7.04 -6.19
CA ASN A 222 -1.22 -7.11 -7.55
C ASN A 222 -0.81 -5.79 -8.25
N ARG A 223 -0.87 -4.65 -7.56
CA ARG A 223 -0.25 -3.37 -7.96
C ARG A 223 0.64 -2.86 -6.84
N ASP A 224 1.46 -1.87 -7.16
CA ASP A 224 2.39 -1.27 -6.21
C ASP A 224 1.63 -0.71 -5.00
N PHE A 225 2.18 -0.84 -3.79
CA PHE A 225 1.47 -0.34 -2.60
C PHE A 225 1.48 1.18 -2.59
N ILE A 226 2.66 1.78 -2.73
CA ILE A 226 2.85 3.21 -3.00
C ILE A 226 3.57 3.33 -4.33
N ARG A 227 3.00 4.08 -5.27
CA ARG A 227 3.61 4.39 -6.55
C ARG A 227 3.64 5.89 -6.78
N ILE A 228 4.82 6.38 -7.11
CA ILE A 228 5.05 7.76 -7.53
C ILE A 228 5.56 7.72 -8.96
N ASP A 229 4.72 8.16 -9.89
CA ASP A 229 5.09 8.35 -11.29
C ASP A 229 5.41 9.82 -11.53
N ALA A 230 6.60 10.08 -12.07
CA ALA A 230 6.98 11.41 -12.55
C ALA A 230 7.48 11.34 -13.99
N ALA A 231 6.85 12.08 -14.89
CA ALA A 231 7.23 12.18 -16.28
C ALA A 231 7.37 13.64 -16.70
N ASP A 232 8.56 14.03 -17.18
CA ASP A 232 8.90 15.43 -17.51
C ASP A 232 8.54 16.41 -16.37
N SER A 233 8.70 15.95 -15.12
CA SER A 233 8.20 16.59 -13.90
C SER A 233 9.26 16.49 -12.80
N PRO A 234 10.18 17.46 -12.69
CA PRO A 234 11.09 17.51 -11.57
C PRO A 234 10.30 17.57 -10.26
N LEU A 235 10.74 16.79 -9.26
CA LEU A 235 10.14 16.77 -7.94
C LEU A 235 11.19 17.18 -6.90
N ASP A 236 10.81 18.06 -5.97
CA ASP A 236 11.66 18.41 -4.83
C ASP A 236 10.97 18.13 -3.50
N GLY A 237 11.69 17.50 -2.56
CA GLY A 237 11.21 17.34 -1.19
C GLY A 237 10.12 16.29 -0.98
N LEU A 238 10.05 15.26 -1.84
CA LEU A 238 9.18 14.10 -1.62
C LEU A 238 9.55 13.39 -0.30
N VAL A 239 8.58 13.17 0.56
CA VAL A 239 8.75 12.44 1.83
C VAL A 239 7.81 11.23 1.86
N ILE A 240 8.36 10.05 2.14
CA ILE A 240 7.60 8.83 2.44
C ILE A 240 8.06 8.34 3.80
N GLU A 241 7.29 8.59 4.86
CA GLU A 241 7.75 8.40 6.23
C GLU A 241 6.75 7.65 7.13
N ASN A 242 7.24 6.72 7.96
CA ASN A 242 6.46 6.03 9.00
C ASN A 242 5.18 5.33 8.50
N ASN A 243 5.13 4.91 7.24
CA ASN A 243 3.98 4.19 6.72
C ASN A 243 4.07 2.70 7.05
N GLN A 244 2.93 2.09 7.33
CA GLN A 244 2.78 0.63 7.38
C GLN A 244 2.34 0.14 6.00
N ILE A 245 3.26 -0.48 5.25
CA ILE A 245 3.10 -0.84 3.85
C ILE A 245 3.09 -2.36 3.72
N GLY A 246 2.08 -2.84 3.02
CA GLY A 246 1.82 -4.25 2.89
C GLY A 246 1.07 -4.84 4.07
N VAL A 247 0.62 -6.05 3.84
CA VAL A 247 0.21 -7.01 4.85
C VAL A 247 1.11 -8.21 4.67
N ASP A 248 1.46 -8.90 5.75
CA ASP A 248 2.41 -10.02 5.81
C ASP A 248 2.19 -11.18 4.79
N ILE A 249 1.21 -11.10 3.90
CA ILE A 249 0.68 -12.21 3.09
C ILE A 249 0.54 -11.95 1.58
N GLN A 250 0.70 -10.73 1.07
CA GLN A 250 0.36 -10.43 -0.34
C GLN A 250 1.42 -10.73 -1.40
N GLY A 251 2.65 -11.05 -0.99
CA GLY A 251 3.78 -11.37 -1.88
C GLY A 251 3.61 -12.63 -2.72
N ALA A 252 3.24 -13.71 -2.04
CA ALA A 252 3.27 -15.07 -2.58
C ALA A 252 1.88 -15.71 -2.69
N GLY A 253 0.91 -15.25 -1.90
CA GLY A 253 -0.29 -16.04 -1.58
C GLY A 253 0.05 -17.38 -0.89
N LEU A 254 1.25 -17.49 -0.33
CA LEU A 254 1.80 -18.69 0.27
C LEU A 254 2.55 -18.31 1.55
N THR A 255 2.28 -19.02 2.64
CA THR A 255 3.17 -19.03 3.80
C THR A 255 3.65 -20.44 3.99
N PHE A 256 4.97 -20.63 4.10
CA PHE A 256 5.56 -21.92 4.43
C PHE A 256 6.59 -21.72 5.54
N ARG A 257 6.46 -22.48 6.63
CA ARG A 257 7.30 -22.35 7.82
C ARG A 257 7.73 -23.71 8.32
N ALA A 258 9.00 -23.84 8.70
CA ALA A 258 9.58 -25.00 9.35
C ALA A 258 10.06 -24.61 10.74
N GLU A 259 9.43 -25.15 11.78
CA GLU A 259 9.73 -24.81 13.17
C GLU A 259 10.51 -25.93 13.84
N GLY A 260 11.68 -25.60 14.40
CA GLY A 260 12.39 -26.47 15.35
C GLY A 260 12.84 -27.81 14.78
N ASP A 261 12.93 -28.87 15.60
CA ASP A 261 13.55 -30.15 15.23
C ASP A 261 12.67 -30.91 14.22
N THR A 262 13.23 -31.26 13.06
CA THR A 262 12.58 -32.07 12.03
C THR A 262 12.47 -33.54 12.45
N PHE A 263 13.36 -33.99 13.35
CA PHE A 263 13.31 -35.33 13.92
C PHE A 263 12.21 -35.41 14.97
N VAL A 264 11.21 -36.27 14.73
CA VAL A 264 10.05 -36.37 15.62
C VAL A 264 10.34 -37.35 16.77
N GLY A 265 11.21 -36.94 17.69
CA GLY A 265 11.35 -37.56 19.01
C GLY A 265 10.09 -37.35 19.86
N THR A 266 9.66 -38.40 20.57
CA THR A 266 8.37 -38.57 21.28
C THR A 266 7.91 -37.52 22.31
N SER A 267 8.36 -36.27 22.31
CA SER A 267 7.92 -35.27 23.32
C SER A 267 7.58 -33.86 22.83
N ALA A 268 7.71 -33.52 21.54
CA ALA A 268 7.00 -32.38 20.95
C ALA A 268 7.04 -32.49 19.41
N ILE A 269 5.89 -32.65 18.77
CA ILE A 269 5.82 -32.60 17.30
C ILE A 269 5.86 -31.14 16.87
N GLN A 270 6.87 -30.73 16.11
CA GLN A 270 6.97 -29.40 15.53
C GLN A 270 6.75 -29.50 14.01
N PRO A 271 5.52 -29.24 13.52
CA PRO A 271 5.19 -29.52 12.13
C PRO A 271 5.64 -28.40 11.20
N PHE A 272 5.94 -28.78 9.97
CA PHE A 272 5.92 -27.87 8.84
C PHE A 272 4.50 -27.34 8.65
N LYS A 273 4.37 -26.03 8.40
CA LYS A 273 3.09 -25.36 8.18
C LYS A 273 3.11 -24.72 6.80
N LEU A 274 2.27 -25.23 5.90
CA LEU A 274 2.01 -24.66 4.58
C LEU A 274 0.61 -24.05 4.59
N THR A 275 0.45 -22.78 4.28
CA THR A 275 -0.83 -22.07 4.30
C THR A 275 -1.07 -21.38 2.97
N ASN A 276 -2.25 -21.59 2.37
CA ASN A 276 -2.67 -20.78 1.24
C ASN A 276 -3.16 -19.44 1.77
N ARG A 277 -2.49 -18.35 1.38
CA ARG A 277 -2.84 -16.97 1.74
C ARG A 277 -3.24 -16.15 0.52
N SER A 278 -3.57 -16.78 -0.61
CA SER A 278 -4.00 -16.05 -1.81
C SER A 278 -5.23 -15.20 -1.50
N THR A 279 -5.18 -13.92 -1.90
CA THR A 279 -6.32 -12.99 -1.80
C THR A 279 -7.16 -12.99 -3.08
N GLN A 280 -6.77 -13.76 -4.10
CA GLN A 280 -7.41 -13.81 -5.42
C GLN A 280 -8.33 -15.03 -5.60
N ASN A 281 -8.75 -15.65 -4.50
CA ASN A 281 -9.51 -16.91 -4.51
C ASN A 281 -8.82 -18.05 -5.28
N GLU A 282 -7.49 -18.02 -5.35
CA GLU A 282 -6.71 -19.05 -6.03
C GLU A 282 -6.43 -20.22 -5.09
N GLN A 283 -6.54 -21.44 -5.61
CA GLN A 283 -6.13 -22.65 -4.90
C GLN A 283 -4.68 -22.97 -5.21
N ILE A 284 -3.96 -23.58 -4.27
CA ILE A 284 -2.64 -24.16 -4.56
C ILE A 284 -2.88 -25.50 -5.26
N ASN A 285 -2.26 -25.71 -6.42
CA ASN A 285 -2.28 -26.97 -7.17
C ASN A 285 -1.09 -27.86 -6.80
N THR A 286 0.11 -27.29 -6.79
CA THR A 286 1.35 -28.01 -6.49
C THR A 286 2.22 -27.19 -5.55
N PHE A 287 2.90 -27.85 -4.63
CA PHE A 287 3.98 -27.28 -3.81
C PHE A 287 5.22 -28.18 -3.92
N VAL A 288 6.40 -27.57 -3.98
CA VAL A 288 7.69 -28.26 -4.05
C VAL A 288 8.65 -27.65 -3.04
N LEU A 289 9.27 -28.51 -2.22
CA LEU A 289 10.41 -28.16 -1.37
C LEU A 289 11.62 -28.96 -1.87
N ASP A 290 12.74 -28.27 -2.10
CA ASP A 290 13.94 -28.82 -2.69
C ASP A 290 15.19 -28.46 -1.87
N LEU A 291 15.87 -29.50 -1.40
CA LEU A 291 16.99 -29.45 -0.47
C LEU A 291 18.35 -29.59 -1.18
N ARG A 292 18.37 -29.74 -2.51
CA ARG A 292 19.59 -30.03 -3.29
C ARG A 292 20.68 -28.98 -3.11
N SER A 293 20.29 -27.71 -2.98
CA SER A 293 21.21 -26.57 -2.82
C SER A 293 21.91 -26.55 -1.45
N ILE A 294 21.35 -27.23 -0.45
CA ILE A 294 21.81 -27.14 0.96
C ILE A 294 22.38 -28.46 1.51
N GLY A 295 22.42 -29.52 0.70
CA GLY A 295 23.08 -30.79 1.07
C GLY A 295 22.36 -31.59 2.15
N LEU A 296 21.04 -31.41 2.27
CA LEU A 296 20.16 -32.20 3.14
C LEU A 296 19.36 -33.21 2.31
N GLU A 297 18.83 -34.22 2.99
CA GLU A 297 17.97 -35.27 2.42
C GLU A 297 16.84 -35.63 3.37
N PHE A 298 15.74 -36.14 2.84
CA PHE A 298 14.59 -36.62 3.61
C PHE A 298 14.84 -38.06 4.07
N ASP A 299 14.75 -38.35 5.37
CA ASP A 299 14.77 -39.74 5.85
C ASP A 299 13.34 -40.30 5.94
N ALA A 300 12.93 -40.99 4.89
CA ALA A 300 11.62 -41.62 4.81
C ALA A 300 11.55 -43.03 5.42
N ASP A 301 12.64 -43.53 6.03
CA ASP A 301 12.68 -44.87 6.62
C ASP A 301 11.66 -45.00 7.77
N LEU A 302 10.97 -46.15 7.84
CA LEU A 302 9.92 -46.40 8.82
C LEU A 302 10.45 -46.77 10.22
N VAL A 303 11.75 -47.06 10.32
CA VAL A 303 12.43 -47.59 11.51
C VAL A 303 13.41 -46.57 12.07
N THR A 304 14.20 -45.91 11.22
CA THR A 304 15.21 -44.93 11.62
C THR A 304 14.76 -43.49 11.47
N GLY A 305 13.87 -43.21 10.51
CA GLY A 305 13.40 -41.87 10.19
C GLY A 305 11.90 -41.69 10.36
N LYS A 306 11.32 -40.83 9.51
CA LYS A 306 9.88 -40.57 9.47
C LYS A 306 9.39 -40.21 8.06
N PRO A 307 8.52 -41.04 7.46
CA PRO A 307 7.93 -40.70 6.18
C PRO A 307 7.01 -39.48 6.29
N PHE A 308 6.79 -38.82 5.16
CA PHE A 308 5.80 -37.75 5.04
C PHE A 308 4.46 -38.17 5.67
N THR A 309 4.02 -37.39 6.65
CA THR A 309 2.74 -37.62 7.33
C THR A 309 2.02 -36.29 7.53
N ALA A 310 0.85 -36.15 6.91
CA ALA A 310 -0.05 -35.04 7.20
C ALA A 310 -0.67 -35.22 8.60
N LEU A 311 -0.81 -34.13 9.34
CA LEU A 311 -1.29 -34.14 10.73
C LEU A 311 -2.71 -33.60 10.82
N ASN A 312 -3.38 -33.87 11.95
CA ASN A 312 -4.63 -33.20 12.34
C ASN A 312 -5.73 -33.16 11.25
N ASN A 313 -5.78 -34.17 10.39
CA ASN A 313 -6.65 -34.24 9.20
C ASN A 313 -6.47 -33.10 8.18
N THR A 314 -5.40 -32.30 8.29
CA THR A 314 -5.18 -31.17 7.38
C THR A 314 -4.96 -31.62 5.94
N GLY A 315 -4.41 -32.83 5.73
CA GLY A 315 -4.27 -33.40 4.39
C GLY A 315 -5.62 -33.59 3.69
N THR A 316 -6.67 -34.01 4.42
CA THR A 316 -8.01 -34.13 3.85
C THR A 316 -8.65 -32.77 3.62
N SER A 317 -8.50 -31.82 4.55
CA SER A 317 -9.12 -30.51 4.44
C SER A 317 -8.53 -29.65 3.32
N THR A 318 -7.24 -29.82 2.99
CA THR A 318 -6.60 -29.11 1.87
C THR A 318 -6.69 -29.87 0.55
N GLY A 319 -7.42 -30.98 0.49
CA GLY A 319 -7.50 -31.84 -0.69
C GLY A 319 -6.13 -32.40 -1.15
N LEU A 320 -5.22 -32.71 -0.22
CA LEU A 320 -3.93 -33.33 -0.56
C LEU A 320 -4.18 -34.66 -1.27
N SER A 321 -3.80 -34.72 -2.54
CA SER A 321 -4.03 -35.88 -3.42
C SER A 321 -2.78 -36.72 -3.64
N SER A 322 -1.60 -36.11 -3.50
CA SER A 322 -0.31 -36.79 -3.67
C SER A 322 0.79 -36.13 -2.85
N ALA A 323 1.68 -36.94 -2.31
CA ALA A 323 2.95 -36.53 -1.72
C ALA A 323 4.05 -37.46 -2.23
N VAL A 324 4.96 -36.91 -3.04
CA VAL A 324 6.01 -37.68 -3.74
C VAL A 324 7.37 -37.16 -3.32
N LEU A 325 8.21 -38.07 -2.83
CA LEU A 325 9.65 -37.86 -2.63
C LEU A 325 10.38 -38.39 -3.87
N SER A 326 11.30 -37.62 -4.47
CA SER A 326 11.94 -38.00 -5.75
C SER A 326 13.44 -37.74 -5.86
N ASN A 327 14.11 -38.57 -6.68
CA ASN A 327 15.54 -38.62 -7.08
C ASN A 327 16.60 -39.03 -6.02
N ALA A 328 16.22 -39.80 -4.99
CA ALA A 328 17.00 -40.15 -3.78
C ALA A 328 17.02 -39.00 -2.74
N ASP A 329 15.79 -38.57 -2.44
CA ASP A 329 15.34 -37.91 -1.22
C ASP A 329 15.74 -36.46 -0.96
N GLN A 330 15.96 -35.65 -1.98
CA GLN A 330 16.20 -34.21 -1.79
C GLN A 330 15.03 -33.32 -2.23
N THR A 331 13.97 -33.86 -2.85
CA THR A 331 12.83 -33.06 -3.30
C THR A 331 11.49 -33.68 -2.90
N LEU A 332 10.64 -32.87 -2.25
CA LEU A 332 9.25 -33.18 -1.91
C LEU A 332 8.31 -32.44 -2.87
N THR A 333 7.44 -33.17 -3.55
CA THR A 333 6.34 -32.62 -4.36
C THR A 333 4.99 -32.98 -3.75
N LEU A 334 4.18 -31.98 -3.43
CA LEU A 334 2.80 -32.12 -2.95
C LEU A 334 1.83 -31.67 -4.04
N SER A 335 0.73 -32.40 -4.22
CA SER A 335 -0.35 -32.04 -5.15
C SER A 335 -1.68 -31.98 -4.44
N PHE A 336 -2.50 -31.01 -4.81
CA PHE A 336 -3.76 -30.71 -4.15
C PHE A 336 -4.89 -30.57 -5.16
N THR A 337 -6.11 -30.92 -4.73
CA THR A 337 -7.34 -30.73 -5.52
C THR A 337 -8.22 -29.62 -4.97
N ASP A 338 -7.97 -29.16 -3.74
CA ASP A 338 -8.87 -28.26 -3.02
C ASP A 338 -8.14 -27.50 -1.90
N PHE A 339 -6.98 -26.91 -2.19
CA PHE A 339 -6.24 -26.15 -1.20
C PHE A 339 -6.61 -24.66 -1.29
N ASN A 340 -7.74 -24.28 -0.68
CA ASN A 340 -8.33 -22.94 -0.76
C ASN A 340 -7.62 -21.88 0.10
N PRO A 341 -7.79 -20.59 -0.21
CA PRO A 341 -7.33 -19.52 0.67
C PRO A 341 -7.81 -19.67 2.11
N GLY A 342 -6.90 -19.45 3.06
CA GLY A 342 -7.13 -19.57 4.50
C GLY A 342 -6.90 -20.96 5.07
N GLU A 343 -6.80 -21.99 4.23
CA GLU A 343 -6.52 -23.34 4.69
C GLU A 343 -5.03 -23.53 5.02
N THR A 344 -4.72 -24.51 5.87
CA THR A 344 -3.35 -24.85 6.28
C THR A 344 -3.14 -26.36 6.23
N LEU A 345 -2.09 -26.80 5.55
CA LEU A 345 -1.53 -28.14 5.66
C LEU A 345 -0.45 -28.15 6.75
N GLN A 346 -0.62 -29.03 7.75
CA GLN A 346 0.42 -29.39 8.70
C GLN A 346 0.96 -30.77 8.35
N PHE A 347 2.27 -30.88 8.25
CA PHE A 347 2.91 -32.17 7.99
C PHE A 347 4.24 -32.29 8.72
N VAL A 348 4.72 -33.52 8.81
CA VAL A 348 6.02 -33.88 9.34
C VAL A 348 6.71 -34.81 8.37
N ILE A 349 8.02 -34.63 8.29
CA ILE A 349 8.93 -35.45 7.52
C ILE A 349 10.30 -35.31 8.16
N ASP A 350 11.04 -36.41 8.25
CA ASP A 350 12.40 -36.36 8.78
C ASP A 350 13.36 -35.83 7.73
N ILE A 351 14.40 -35.13 8.19
CA ILE A 351 15.43 -34.55 7.34
C ILE A 351 16.78 -34.79 8.02
N ASP A 352 17.71 -35.33 7.24
CA ASP A 352 19.08 -35.65 7.64
C ASP A 352 20.10 -34.94 6.74
N ARG A 353 21.38 -35.07 7.13
CA ARG A 353 22.50 -34.69 6.26
C ARG A 353 22.79 -35.83 5.31
N ALA A 354 23.09 -35.50 4.05
CA ALA A 354 23.49 -36.46 3.01
C ALA A 354 24.80 -37.26 3.27
N VAL A 355 25.37 -37.16 4.46
CA VAL A 355 26.55 -37.90 4.94
C VAL A 355 26.25 -38.40 6.34
N ASP A 356 26.26 -39.74 6.52
CA ASP A 356 25.92 -40.59 7.70
C ASP A 356 26.32 -40.07 9.11
N VAL A 357 25.89 -38.86 9.47
CA VAL A 357 26.10 -38.26 10.79
C VAL A 357 24.73 -37.96 11.37
N PRO A 358 24.22 -38.78 12.30
CA PRO A 358 22.97 -38.50 12.99
C PRO A 358 23.13 -37.19 13.77
N ALA A 359 22.48 -36.14 13.28
CA ALA A 359 22.46 -34.84 13.94
C ALA A 359 21.08 -34.24 13.72
N SER A 360 20.39 -33.83 14.81
CA SER A 360 19.12 -33.13 14.73
C SER A 360 19.20 -31.98 13.72
N ILE A 361 18.34 -32.00 12.72
CA ILE A 361 18.14 -30.92 11.77
C ILE A 361 17.01 -30.05 12.29
N PHE A 362 17.28 -28.75 12.42
CA PHE A 362 16.28 -27.77 12.85
C PHE A 362 15.76 -26.99 11.64
N GLY A 363 14.61 -26.34 11.78
CA GLY A 363 14.03 -25.50 10.73
C GLY A 363 15.02 -24.47 10.17
N ASN A 364 15.84 -23.85 11.01
CA ASN A 364 16.88 -22.91 10.56
C ASN A 364 18.01 -23.56 9.72
N ASN A 365 18.15 -24.89 9.72
CA ASN A 365 19.07 -25.60 8.83
C ASN A 365 18.54 -25.71 7.40
N LEU A 366 17.28 -25.36 7.16
CA LEU A 366 16.68 -25.33 5.83
C LEU A 366 16.91 -24.03 5.08
N ILE A 367 17.53 -23.01 5.71
CA ILE A 367 17.80 -21.73 5.05
C ILE A 367 18.60 -21.94 3.76
N GLY A 368 18.11 -21.40 2.65
CA GLY A 368 18.64 -21.61 1.29
C GLY A 368 18.01 -22.78 0.52
N ALA A 369 17.11 -23.56 1.12
CA ALA A 369 16.32 -24.56 0.41
C ALA A 369 15.35 -23.87 -0.57
N ASP A 370 15.27 -24.39 -1.79
CA ASP A 370 14.36 -23.89 -2.81
C ASP A 370 12.92 -24.30 -2.51
N VAL A 371 11.98 -23.37 -2.67
CA VAL A 371 10.54 -23.59 -2.51
C VAL A 371 9.83 -23.07 -3.75
N SER A 372 8.87 -23.83 -4.27
CA SER A 372 7.97 -23.32 -5.31
C SER A 372 6.55 -23.83 -5.13
N ALA A 373 5.59 -23.07 -5.64
CA ALA A 373 4.20 -23.49 -5.70
C ALA A 373 3.54 -23.00 -6.99
N THR A 374 2.59 -23.78 -7.50
CA THR A 374 1.70 -23.37 -8.57
C THR A 374 0.28 -23.27 -8.03
N PHE A 375 -0.42 -22.23 -8.46
CA PHE A 375 -1.81 -21.98 -8.12
C PHE A 375 -2.71 -22.30 -9.31
N THR A 376 -4.02 -22.29 -9.08
CA THR A 376 -5.01 -22.18 -10.15
C THR A 376 -4.69 -20.99 -11.07
N ASN A 377 -5.07 -21.07 -12.35
CA ASN A 377 -4.73 -20.08 -13.39
C ASN A 377 -3.23 -20.04 -13.78
N ASN A 378 -2.46 -21.07 -13.42
CA ASN A 378 -1.03 -21.21 -13.76
C ASN A 378 -0.12 -20.12 -13.16
N ARG A 379 -0.56 -19.38 -12.13
CA ARG A 379 0.34 -18.52 -11.36
C ARG A 379 1.35 -19.41 -10.63
N ALA A 380 2.63 -19.11 -10.79
CA ALA A 380 3.69 -19.78 -10.05
C ALA A 380 4.35 -18.79 -9.08
N VAL A 381 4.83 -19.31 -7.96
CA VAL A 381 5.73 -18.61 -7.05
C VAL A 381 6.92 -19.53 -6.78
N ALA A 382 8.11 -18.96 -6.67
CA ALA A 382 9.29 -19.69 -6.25
C ALA A 382 10.21 -18.76 -5.45
N GLY A 383 11.07 -19.35 -4.63
CA GLY A 383 12.00 -18.65 -3.75
C GLY A 383 12.73 -19.62 -2.85
N GLU A 384 13.18 -19.13 -1.70
CA GLU A 384 14.03 -19.88 -0.79
C GLU A 384 13.53 -19.77 0.65
N MET A 385 13.92 -20.73 1.49
CA MET A 385 13.77 -20.60 2.94
C MET A 385 14.78 -19.58 3.48
N ILE A 386 14.32 -18.67 4.33
CA ILE A 386 15.14 -17.68 5.04
C ILE A 386 15.02 -17.87 6.55
N GLY A 387 15.91 -17.24 7.31
CA GLY A 387 15.83 -17.27 8.77
C GLY A 387 14.55 -16.60 9.28
N ASP A 388 13.87 -17.27 10.20
CA ASP A 388 12.66 -16.74 10.83
C ASP A 388 13.03 -15.67 11.89
N PRO A 389 12.55 -14.43 11.75
CA PRO A 389 12.90 -13.35 12.66
C PRO A 389 12.34 -13.55 14.08
N ASP A 390 11.27 -14.33 14.23
CA ASP A 390 10.56 -14.56 15.49
C ASP A 390 11.03 -15.83 16.22
N ALA A 391 11.76 -16.72 15.53
CA ALA A 391 12.22 -17.99 16.09
C ALA A 391 13.60 -18.44 15.55
N VAL A 392 14.62 -18.39 16.41
CA VAL A 392 16.03 -18.69 16.07
C VAL A 392 16.27 -20.09 15.49
N THR A 393 15.42 -21.07 15.82
CA THR A 393 15.51 -22.46 15.32
C THR A 393 14.57 -22.74 14.16
N ALA A 394 13.95 -21.72 13.57
CA ALA A 394 12.98 -21.86 12.49
C ALA A 394 13.47 -21.18 11.19
N SER A 395 12.79 -21.53 10.11
CA SER A 395 12.89 -20.84 8.82
C SER A 395 11.50 -20.64 8.22
N GLU A 396 11.40 -19.65 7.34
CA GLU A 396 10.19 -19.35 6.59
C GLU A 396 10.49 -19.14 5.11
N PHE A 397 9.50 -19.36 4.26
CA PHE A 397 9.61 -19.12 2.83
C PHE A 397 9.59 -17.63 2.51
N ALA A 398 10.57 -17.19 1.73
CA ALA A 398 10.57 -15.91 1.04
C ALA A 398 10.57 -16.13 -0.47
N VAL A 399 9.83 -15.32 -1.20
CA VAL A 399 9.81 -15.35 -2.67
C VAL A 399 11.19 -14.97 -3.20
N GLY A 400 11.62 -15.62 -4.27
CA GLY A 400 12.92 -15.41 -4.90
C GLY A 400 12.84 -14.49 -6.13
N PRO A 401 13.99 -13.94 -6.55
CA PRO A 401 14.04 -12.83 -7.49
C PRO A 401 13.55 -13.18 -8.91
N GLY A 402 13.50 -14.47 -9.27
CA GLY A 402 13.10 -14.96 -10.60
C GLY A 402 11.59 -15.17 -10.81
N VAL A 403 10.78 -15.21 -9.75
CA VAL A 403 9.31 -15.41 -9.83
C VAL A 403 8.54 -14.34 -9.01
N ALA A 404 9.28 -13.46 -8.33
CA ALA A 404 8.77 -12.25 -7.75
C ALA A 404 7.87 -11.45 -8.70
N GLY A 405 6.63 -11.23 -8.25
CA GLY A 405 5.65 -10.43 -8.97
C GLY A 405 6.15 -9.01 -9.25
N ALA A 406 5.49 -8.31 -10.18
CA ALA A 406 5.88 -6.95 -10.57
C ALA A 406 5.48 -5.86 -9.56
N THR A 407 4.88 -6.25 -8.43
CA THR A 407 4.39 -5.34 -7.39
C THR A 407 5.48 -4.97 -6.40
N GLN A 408 5.75 -3.68 -6.26
CA GLN A 408 6.73 -3.13 -5.32
C GLN A 408 6.04 -2.56 -4.08
N GLY A 409 6.75 -2.49 -2.95
CA GLY A 409 6.31 -1.75 -1.77
C GLY A 409 6.19 -0.27 -2.06
N ILE A 410 7.34 0.37 -2.26
CA ILE A 410 7.45 1.74 -2.73
C ILE A 410 8.07 1.70 -4.12
N ASN A 411 7.38 2.22 -5.12
CA ASN A 411 7.90 2.37 -6.49
C ASN A 411 8.05 3.85 -6.83
N LEU A 412 9.27 4.29 -7.07
CA LEU A 412 9.57 5.61 -7.65
C LEU A 412 9.88 5.42 -9.13
N HIS A 413 8.90 5.64 -9.99
CA HIS A 413 9.03 5.48 -11.43
C HIS A 413 9.21 6.85 -12.10
N LEU A 414 10.44 7.15 -12.49
CA LEU A 414 10.85 8.48 -12.93
C LEU A 414 11.34 8.44 -14.37
N THR A 415 10.77 9.29 -15.23
CA THR A 415 11.19 9.46 -16.62
C THR A 415 11.46 10.92 -16.90
N ASN A 416 12.71 11.26 -17.25
CA ASN A 416 13.17 12.65 -17.46
C ASN A 416 12.75 13.60 -16.31
N SER A 417 12.80 13.08 -15.09
CA SER A 417 12.23 13.73 -13.90
C SER A 417 13.23 13.62 -12.74
N PRO A 418 14.16 14.57 -12.61
CA PRO A 418 15.04 14.62 -11.46
C PRO A 418 14.23 14.70 -10.16
N LEU A 419 14.65 13.93 -9.16
CA LEU A 419 14.04 13.92 -7.83
C LEU A 419 15.09 14.37 -6.81
N THR A 420 14.87 15.52 -6.19
CA THR A 420 15.78 16.08 -5.19
C THR A 420 15.18 16.11 -3.79
N ASN A 421 16.07 16.10 -2.79
CA ASN A 421 15.69 16.15 -1.37
C ASN A 421 14.69 15.06 -0.95
N LEU A 422 14.75 13.89 -1.57
CA LEU A 422 13.92 12.74 -1.19
C LEU A 422 14.22 12.29 0.25
N ALA A 423 13.18 11.94 1.00
CA ALA A 423 13.30 11.22 2.26
C ALA A 423 12.39 9.99 2.26
N ILE A 424 12.97 8.79 2.40
CA ILE A 424 12.22 7.56 2.69
C ILE A 424 12.68 7.04 4.05
N THR A 425 11.87 7.24 5.10
CA THR A 425 12.28 7.03 6.48
C THR A 425 11.28 6.28 7.33
N GLY A 426 11.73 5.39 8.22
CA GLY A 426 10.86 4.79 9.25
C GLY A 426 9.70 3.92 8.74
N ASN A 427 9.64 3.58 7.44
CA ASN A 427 8.56 2.78 6.89
C ASN A 427 8.73 1.31 7.27
N THR A 428 7.63 0.63 7.54
CA THR A 428 7.57 -0.83 7.61
C THR A 428 7.02 -1.33 6.28
N VAL A 429 7.81 -2.09 5.52
CA VAL A 429 7.43 -2.63 4.21
C VAL A 429 7.48 -4.15 4.29
N THR A 430 6.33 -4.80 4.11
CA THR A 430 6.22 -6.25 4.24
C THR A 430 5.61 -6.88 3.00
N SER A 431 6.06 -8.09 2.69
CA SER A 431 5.39 -9.01 1.77
C SER A 431 5.09 -8.43 0.40
N THR A 432 6.06 -7.72 -0.15
CA THR A 432 6.04 -7.18 -1.50
C THR A 432 6.48 -8.26 -2.49
N PRO A 433 5.65 -8.66 -3.49
CA PRO A 433 6.05 -9.67 -4.47
C PRO A 433 7.36 -9.35 -5.19
N GLY A 434 7.61 -8.07 -5.48
CA GLY A 434 8.81 -7.54 -6.11
C GLY A 434 9.83 -7.06 -5.09
N ASN A 435 10.33 -5.85 -5.30
CA ASN A 435 11.24 -5.18 -4.37
C ASN A 435 10.46 -4.48 -3.25
N GLY A 436 11.08 -4.34 -2.09
CA GLY A 436 10.53 -3.53 -1.01
C GLY A 436 10.47 -2.06 -1.41
N ILE A 437 11.60 -1.51 -1.86
CA ILE A 437 11.70 -0.16 -2.39
C ILE A 437 12.42 -0.22 -3.74
N LEU A 438 11.77 0.27 -4.79
CA LEU A 438 12.32 0.36 -6.13
C LEU A 438 12.48 1.82 -6.56
N PHE A 439 13.68 2.15 -7.01
CA PHE A 439 13.98 3.36 -7.76
C PHE A 439 14.09 2.98 -9.24
N ASP A 440 13.02 3.19 -10.01
CA ASP A 440 13.00 2.96 -11.46
C ASP A 440 13.19 4.30 -12.17
N ALA A 441 14.42 4.79 -12.13
CA ALA A 441 14.81 6.08 -12.69
C ALA A 441 15.44 5.91 -14.07
N ASN A 442 14.79 6.47 -15.10
CA ASN A 442 15.19 6.36 -16.49
C ASN A 442 15.52 7.74 -17.12
N ALA A 443 16.35 7.74 -18.15
CA ALA A 443 16.81 8.95 -18.86
C ALA A 443 17.53 9.95 -17.92
N HIS A 444 17.16 11.23 -17.93
CA HIS A 444 17.76 12.29 -17.10
C HIS A 444 17.06 12.41 -15.74
N SER A 445 16.84 11.30 -15.05
CA SER A 445 16.18 11.26 -13.74
C SER A 445 17.21 10.97 -12.65
N ASP A 446 17.95 11.98 -12.22
CA ASP A 446 18.86 11.86 -11.09
C ASP A 446 18.06 11.90 -9.78
N VAL A 447 18.34 10.96 -8.86
CA VAL A 447 17.70 10.91 -7.55
C VAL A 447 18.70 11.30 -6.46
N THR A 448 18.36 12.29 -5.64
CA THR A 448 19.15 12.69 -4.46
C THR A 448 18.26 12.71 -3.23
N GLY A 449 18.74 12.12 -2.12
CA GLY A 449 17.96 12.02 -0.91
C GLY A 449 18.55 11.09 0.14
N VAL A 450 17.72 10.73 1.11
CA VAL A 450 18.06 9.86 2.24
C VAL A 450 17.06 8.71 2.32
N VAL A 451 17.58 7.48 2.41
CA VAL A 451 16.80 6.27 2.73
C VAL A 451 17.36 5.72 4.03
N THR A 452 16.61 5.79 5.14
CA THR A 452 17.13 5.35 6.45
C THR A 452 16.04 4.86 7.39
N GLY A 453 16.38 3.90 8.26
CA GLY A 453 15.45 3.42 9.29
C GLY A 453 14.20 2.70 8.78
N ASN A 454 14.18 2.26 7.51
CA ASN A 454 13.10 1.46 6.97
C ASN A 454 13.29 -0.02 7.34
N ASP A 455 12.19 -0.67 7.68
CA ASP A 455 12.10 -2.07 8.05
C ASP A 455 11.45 -2.84 6.91
N VAL A 456 12.28 -3.42 6.03
CA VAL A 456 11.82 -4.14 4.85
C VAL A 456 11.96 -5.64 5.09
N ARG A 457 10.83 -6.35 5.14
CA ARG A 457 10.77 -7.80 5.34
C ARG A 457 10.03 -8.48 4.20
N SER A 458 10.43 -9.71 3.89
CA SER A 458 9.70 -10.60 2.98
C SER A 458 9.44 -10.03 1.59
N ALA A 459 10.35 -9.18 1.09
CA ALA A 459 10.36 -8.78 -0.30
C ALA A 459 10.77 -9.96 -1.19
N GLY A 460 10.11 -10.15 -2.33
CA GLY A 460 10.41 -11.26 -3.24
C GLY A 460 11.67 -11.07 -4.09
N ARG A 461 12.18 -9.84 -4.20
CA ARG A 461 13.48 -9.50 -4.83
C ARG A 461 14.38 -8.82 -3.79
N ASP A 462 14.82 -7.62 -4.10
CA ASP A 462 15.69 -6.85 -3.25
C ASP A 462 14.84 -6.05 -2.25
N GLY A 463 15.31 -5.92 -1.00
CA GLY A 463 14.68 -4.98 -0.07
C GLY A 463 14.74 -3.55 -0.59
N LEU A 464 15.83 -3.22 -1.29
CA LEU A 464 16.09 -1.92 -1.91
C LEU A 464 16.76 -2.14 -3.27
N LYS A 465 16.17 -1.60 -4.34
CA LYS A 465 16.67 -1.68 -5.71
C LYS A 465 16.79 -0.30 -6.35
N PHE A 466 17.90 -0.07 -7.04
CA PHE A 466 18.16 1.07 -7.92
C PHE A 466 18.32 0.61 -9.37
#